data_AF-A0A1B2I6P7-F1
#
_entry.id   AF-A0A1B2I6P7-F1
#
_cell.length_a   1.000
_cell.length_b   1.000
_cell.length_c   1.000
_cell.angle_alpha   90.00
_cell.angle_beta   90.00
_cell.angle_gamma   90.00
#
_symmetry.space_group_name_H-M   'P 1'
#
loop_
_entity.id
_entity.type
_entity.pdbx_description
1 polymer ?
#
loop_
_entity_poly.entity_id
_entity_poly.type
_entity_poly.pdbx_seq_one_letter_code
_entity_poly.pdbx_strand_id
1 'polypeptide(L)'
;MKVTMQDVANQAGVDKATVSRVLRGDHRISEKTKIKVMESVRALNYKLDRNARNLSTNTSGLIGVVMRDLNRPWLGAFLAGIDRAFANSEYEILLKCTEGNAMRARRELSTLDGRHAEGLIWCDAENFPSELRTPAVCLGFTAPGAYSVTMENAEDAPTFETGVLVGRMMLKIVAGKPLPGREIRVMRPLEQTAD
;
A
#
# COMPACT_ATOMS: atom_id res chain seq x y z
N MET A 1 31.93 6.68 -5.29
CA MET A 1 31.19 5.74 -6.16
C MET A 1 30.12 5.05 -5.32
N LYS A 2 28.87 4.97 -5.77
CA LYS A 2 27.78 4.35 -5.01
C LYS A 2 27.82 2.83 -5.24
N VAL A 3 27.81 2.04 -4.18
CA VAL A 3 27.75 0.57 -4.28
C VAL A 3 26.47 0.15 -4.98
N THR A 4 26.59 -0.76 -5.94
CA THR A 4 25.49 -1.27 -6.75
C THR A 4 25.14 -2.71 -6.39
N MET A 5 23.98 -3.17 -6.84
CA MET A 5 23.57 -4.57 -6.70
C MET A 5 24.53 -5.53 -7.43
N GLN A 6 25.23 -5.04 -8.46
CA GLN A 6 26.26 -5.82 -9.17
C GLN A 6 27.48 -6.06 -8.28
N ASP A 7 27.88 -5.06 -7.49
CA ASP A 7 29.00 -5.20 -6.55
C ASP A 7 28.70 -6.23 -5.47
N VAL A 8 27.46 -6.24 -4.95
CA VAL A 8 26.97 -7.27 -4.02
C VAL A 8 27.00 -8.66 -4.66
N ALA A 9 26.55 -8.78 -5.91
CA ALA A 9 26.54 -10.05 -6.64
C ALA A 9 27.96 -10.62 -6.82
N ASN A 10 28.90 -9.74 -7.20
CA ASN A 10 30.30 -10.08 -7.36
C ASN A 10 30.94 -10.56 -6.05
N GLN A 11 30.67 -9.88 -4.92
CA GLN A 11 31.21 -10.26 -3.62
C GLN A 11 30.59 -11.56 -3.08
N ALA A 12 29.27 -11.75 -3.26
CA ALA A 12 28.57 -12.93 -2.80
C ALA A 12 28.84 -14.18 -3.68
N GLY A 13 29.41 -13.98 -4.88
CA GLY A 13 29.68 -15.04 -5.85
C GLY A 13 28.41 -15.60 -6.48
N VAL A 14 27.41 -14.75 -6.74
CA VAL A 14 26.13 -15.12 -7.36
C VAL A 14 25.77 -14.14 -8.47
N ASP A 15 24.74 -14.44 -9.26
CA ASP A 15 24.24 -13.48 -10.24
C ASP A 15 23.38 -12.37 -9.60
N LYS A 16 23.23 -11.26 -10.33
CA LYS A 16 22.42 -10.11 -9.91
C LYS A 16 20.95 -10.49 -9.66
N ALA A 17 20.40 -11.45 -10.41
CA ALA A 17 19.03 -11.92 -10.26
C ALA A 17 18.81 -12.65 -8.91
N THR A 18 19.81 -13.39 -8.44
CA THR A 18 19.84 -14.10 -7.17
C THR A 18 19.90 -13.12 -6.02
N VAL A 19 20.73 -12.07 -6.11
CA VAL A 19 20.73 -10.98 -5.13
C VAL A 19 19.35 -10.33 -5.06
N SER A 20 18.73 -10.01 -6.19
CA SER A 20 17.37 -9.45 -6.24
C SER A 20 16.33 -10.37 -5.59
N ARG A 21 16.38 -11.68 -5.84
CA ARG A 21 15.48 -12.67 -5.22
C ARG A 21 15.68 -12.78 -3.71
N VAL A 22 16.94 -12.77 -3.23
CA VAL A 22 17.25 -12.77 -1.80
C VAL A 22 16.69 -11.52 -1.13
N LEU A 23 16.94 -10.34 -1.70
CA LEU A 23 16.45 -9.08 -1.16
C LEU A 23 14.92 -8.97 -1.16
N ARG A 24 14.24 -9.68 -2.08
CA ARG A 24 12.77 -9.82 -2.12
C ARG A 24 12.21 -10.88 -1.18
N GLY A 25 13.06 -11.66 -0.51
CA GLY A 25 12.64 -12.74 0.39
C GLY A 25 12.08 -13.98 -0.31
N ASP A 26 12.51 -14.29 -1.54
CA ASP A 26 12.05 -15.47 -2.29
C ASP A 26 12.40 -16.78 -1.57
N HIS A 27 11.37 -17.53 -1.16
CA HIS A 27 11.51 -18.78 -0.39
C HIS A 27 12.20 -19.92 -1.16
N ARG A 28 12.39 -19.79 -2.48
CA ARG A 28 13.08 -20.79 -3.31
C ARG A 28 14.60 -20.69 -3.23
N ILE A 29 15.14 -19.62 -2.63
CA ILE A 29 16.58 -19.46 -2.46
C ILE A 29 17.05 -20.24 -1.24
N SER A 30 18.12 -21.03 -1.40
CA SER A 30 18.72 -21.77 -0.30
C SER A 30 19.19 -20.83 0.82
N GLU A 31 19.05 -21.26 2.08
CA GLU A 31 19.46 -20.46 3.24
C GLU A 31 20.96 -20.11 3.17
N LYS A 32 21.79 -21.03 2.67
CA LYS A 32 23.22 -20.80 2.44
C LYS A 32 23.48 -19.62 1.49
N THR A 33 22.73 -19.54 0.39
CA THR A 33 22.84 -18.43 -0.58
C THR A 33 22.35 -17.13 0.04
N LYS A 34 21.25 -17.19 0.79
CA LYS A 34 20.66 -16.03 1.47
C LYS A 34 21.66 -15.40 2.46
N ILE A 35 22.31 -16.22 3.28
CA ILE A 35 23.35 -15.78 4.23
C ILE A 35 24.49 -15.07 3.50
N LYS A 36 25.07 -15.69 2.47
CA LYS A 36 26.18 -15.08 1.69
C LYS A 36 25.84 -13.71 1.11
N VAL A 37 24.64 -13.59 0.53
CA VAL A 37 24.18 -12.31 -0.04
C VAL A 37 24.00 -11.28 1.06
N MET A 38 23.36 -11.63 2.18
CA MET A 38 23.13 -10.70 3.28
C MET A 38 24.43 -10.24 3.97
N GLU A 39 25.44 -11.12 4.07
CA GLU A 39 26.78 -10.74 4.53
C GLU A 39 27.44 -9.73 3.60
N SER A 40 27.35 -9.95 2.29
CA SER A 40 27.91 -9.03 1.28
C SER A 40 27.20 -7.67 1.30
N VAL A 41 25.87 -7.66 1.46
CA VAL A 41 25.08 -6.43 1.63
C VAL A 41 25.55 -5.63 2.85
N ARG A 42 25.77 -6.29 3.99
CA ARG A 42 26.29 -5.64 5.21
C ARG A 42 27.72 -5.14 5.02
N ALA A 43 28.60 -5.97 4.46
CA ALA A 43 30.02 -5.65 4.27
C ALA A 43 30.22 -4.42 3.36
N LEU A 44 29.42 -4.30 2.30
CA LEU A 44 29.51 -3.15 1.38
C LEU A 44 28.67 -1.96 1.82
N ASN A 45 27.96 -2.06 2.95
CA ASN A 45 26.94 -1.09 3.36
C ASN A 45 25.97 -0.77 2.20
N TYR A 46 25.61 -1.80 1.42
CA TYR A 46 24.73 -1.64 0.28
C TYR A 46 23.33 -1.32 0.78
N LYS A 47 22.82 -0.15 0.39
CA LYS A 47 21.41 0.19 0.53
C LYS A 47 20.75 0.06 -0.82
N LEU A 48 19.66 -0.70 -0.87
CA LEU A 48 18.84 -0.81 -2.06
C LEU A 48 18.35 0.60 -2.43
N ASP A 49 18.80 1.09 -3.58
CA ASP A 49 18.35 2.37 -4.09
C ASP A 49 16.92 2.20 -4.61
N ARG A 50 15.96 2.69 -3.82
CA ARG A 50 14.52 2.61 -4.15
C ARG A 50 14.22 3.25 -5.50
N ASN A 51 14.91 4.32 -5.89
CA ASN A 51 14.72 4.97 -7.18
C ASN A 51 15.22 4.09 -8.35
N ALA A 52 16.38 3.44 -8.18
CA ALA A 52 16.89 2.50 -9.19
C ALA A 52 16.04 1.23 -9.29
N ARG A 53 15.46 0.77 -8.16
CA ARG A 53 14.51 -0.34 -8.15
C ARG A 53 13.23 0.05 -8.89
N ASN A 54 12.63 1.18 -8.53
CA ASN A 54 11.42 1.73 -9.13
C ASN A 54 11.57 1.96 -10.62
N LEU A 55 12.74 2.41 -11.09
CA LEU A 55 13.05 2.55 -12.51
C LEU A 55 13.16 1.18 -13.22
N SER A 56 13.67 0.15 -12.54
CA SER A 56 13.77 -1.22 -13.08
C SER A 56 12.46 -2.02 -13.05
N THR A 57 11.53 -1.68 -12.14
CA THR A 57 10.23 -2.34 -11.97
C THR A 57 9.05 -1.51 -12.49
N ASN A 58 9.28 -0.25 -12.88
CA ASN A 58 8.27 0.73 -13.25
C ASN A 58 7.16 0.93 -12.19
N THR A 59 7.52 0.84 -10.91
CA THR A 59 6.62 0.96 -9.75
C THR A 59 7.10 2.12 -8.88
N SER A 60 6.24 3.02 -8.40
CA SER A 60 6.65 4.14 -7.52
C SER A 60 6.84 3.72 -6.06
N GLY A 61 6.29 2.59 -5.65
CA GLY A 61 6.18 2.18 -4.25
C GLY A 61 5.25 3.10 -3.46
N LEU A 62 4.32 3.82 -4.10
CA LEU A 62 3.48 4.81 -3.43
C LEU A 62 2.00 4.42 -3.47
N ILE A 63 1.33 4.46 -2.31
CA ILE A 63 -0.12 4.35 -2.16
C ILE A 63 -0.66 5.68 -1.64
N GLY A 64 -1.65 6.23 -2.34
CA GLY A 64 -2.36 7.42 -1.88
C GLY A 64 -3.47 7.05 -0.89
N VAL A 65 -3.57 7.75 0.23
CA VAL A 65 -4.76 7.70 1.11
C VAL A 65 -5.38 9.09 1.10
N VAL A 66 -6.58 9.21 0.53
CA VAL A 66 -7.29 10.48 0.39
C VAL A 66 -8.45 10.50 1.35
N MET A 67 -8.40 11.41 2.31
CA MET A 67 -9.43 11.59 3.34
C MET A 67 -10.23 12.87 3.09
N ARG A 68 -11.52 12.85 3.43
CA ARG A 68 -12.30 14.09 3.50
C ARG A 68 -11.81 15.01 4.61
N ASP A 69 -11.54 14.45 5.77
CA ASP A 69 -11.20 15.16 7.00
C ASP A 69 -10.23 14.32 7.84
N LEU A 70 -9.25 14.97 8.46
CA LEU A 70 -8.25 14.33 9.31
C LEU A 70 -8.61 14.39 10.81
N ASN A 71 -9.60 15.20 11.19
CA ASN A 71 -10.03 15.37 12.58
C ASN A 71 -11.15 14.40 12.96
N ARG A 72 -10.95 13.11 12.68
CA ARG A 72 -11.92 12.05 13.02
C ARG A 72 -11.42 11.20 14.18
N PRO A 73 -12.24 10.95 15.23
CA PRO A 73 -11.83 10.15 16.39
C PRO A 73 -11.30 8.76 16.04
N TRP A 74 -11.84 8.15 14.98
CA TRP A 74 -11.49 6.80 14.52
C TRP A 74 -10.26 6.76 13.59
N LEU A 75 -9.79 7.91 13.08
CA LEU A 75 -8.77 7.94 12.04
C LEU A 75 -7.45 7.30 12.47
N GLY A 76 -7.03 7.53 13.72
CA GLY A 76 -5.78 6.99 14.23
C GLY A 76 -5.76 5.46 14.20
N ALA A 77 -6.83 4.83 14.70
CA ALA A 77 -6.96 3.37 14.67
C ALA A 77 -7.00 2.82 13.24
N PHE A 78 -7.77 3.45 12.36
CA PHE A 78 -7.86 3.07 10.96
C PHE A 78 -6.51 3.17 10.23
N LEU A 79 -5.79 4.29 10.36
CA LEU A 79 -4.47 4.47 9.75
C LEU A 79 -3.44 3.49 10.33
N ALA A 80 -3.49 3.19 11.63
CA ALA A 80 -2.64 2.17 12.25
C ALA A 80 -2.92 0.77 11.67
N GLY A 81 -4.17 0.47 11.35
CA GLY A 81 -4.55 -0.76 10.66
C GLY A 81 -4.00 -0.84 9.24
N ILE A 82 -4.09 0.27 8.48
CA ILE A 82 -3.47 0.38 7.17
C ILE A 82 -1.96 0.16 7.28
N ASP A 83 -1.27 0.91 8.15
CA ASP A 83 0.17 0.80 8.39
C ASP A 83 0.57 -0.65 8.73
N ARG A 84 -0.19 -1.31 9.61
CA ARG A 84 0.03 -2.73 9.96
C ARG A 84 -0.04 -3.65 8.75
N ALA A 85 -0.95 -3.40 7.81
CA ALA A 85 -1.04 -4.20 6.59
C ALA A 85 0.17 -3.99 5.67
N PHE A 86 0.70 -2.77 5.60
CA PHE A 86 1.84 -2.39 4.76
C PHE A 86 3.21 -2.62 5.41
N ALA A 87 3.28 -2.93 6.71
CA ALA A 87 4.52 -3.02 7.49
C ALA A 87 5.63 -3.92 6.90
N ASN A 88 5.27 -4.98 6.17
CA ASN A 88 6.22 -5.89 5.51
C ASN A 88 6.24 -5.74 3.98
N SER A 89 5.73 -4.62 3.48
CA SER A 89 5.73 -4.28 2.07
C SER A 89 6.71 -3.15 1.80
N GLU A 90 6.94 -2.89 0.52
CA GLU A 90 7.80 -1.79 0.09
C GLU A 90 7.02 -0.51 -0.25
N TYR A 91 5.72 -0.50 0.05
CA TYR A 91 4.85 0.62 -0.23
C TYR A 91 4.89 1.65 0.89
N GLU A 92 4.98 2.92 0.52
CA GLU A 92 4.81 4.07 1.39
C GLU A 92 3.42 4.67 1.21
N ILE A 93 2.87 5.23 2.29
CA ILE A 93 1.56 5.87 2.29
C ILE A 93 1.74 7.38 2.17
N LEU A 94 1.08 8.00 1.19
CA LEU A 94 0.93 9.44 1.09
C LEU A 94 -0.50 9.85 1.46
N LEU A 95 -0.64 10.38 2.68
CA LEU A 95 -1.91 10.88 3.19
C LEU A 95 -2.23 12.26 2.61
N LYS A 96 -3.44 12.40 2.07
CA LYS A 96 -3.99 13.64 1.50
C LYS A 96 -5.35 13.95 2.14
N CYS A 97 -5.68 15.23 2.21
CA CYS A 97 -6.95 15.70 2.74
C CYS A 97 -7.64 16.64 1.76
N THR A 98 -8.90 16.37 1.43
CA THR A 98 -9.71 17.18 0.51
C THR A 98 -10.44 18.33 1.21
N GLU A 99 -10.66 18.24 2.52
CA GLU A 99 -11.51 19.14 3.31
C GLU A 99 -12.94 19.26 2.75
N GLY A 100 -13.41 18.23 2.04
CA GLY A 100 -14.70 18.24 1.34
C GLY A 100 -14.77 19.18 0.14
N ASN A 101 -13.64 19.74 -0.30
CA ASN A 101 -13.58 20.67 -1.42
C ASN A 101 -13.19 19.97 -2.73
N ALA A 102 -14.05 20.06 -3.75
CA ALA A 102 -13.85 19.42 -5.05
C ALA A 102 -12.57 19.87 -5.78
N MET A 103 -12.21 21.15 -5.72
CA MET A 103 -10.99 21.67 -6.35
C MET A 103 -9.75 21.11 -5.66
N ARG A 104 -9.78 21.00 -4.34
CA ARG A 104 -8.71 20.39 -3.57
C ARG A 104 -8.61 18.89 -3.85
N ALA A 105 -9.74 18.16 -3.88
CA ALA A 105 -9.77 16.75 -4.25
C ALA A 105 -9.10 16.49 -5.61
N ARG A 106 -9.43 17.31 -6.63
CA ARG A 106 -8.78 17.25 -7.94
C ARG A 106 -7.27 17.49 -7.87
N ARG A 107 -6.83 18.51 -7.12
CA ARG A 107 -5.40 18.81 -6.92
C ARG A 107 -4.65 17.67 -6.23
N GLU A 108 -5.25 17.06 -5.21
CA GLU A 108 -4.62 15.95 -4.50
C GLU A 108 -4.55 14.69 -5.38
N LEU A 109 -5.57 14.42 -6.19
CA LEU A 109 -5.52 13.37 -7.22
C LEU A 109 -4.42 13.65 -8.26
N SER A 110 -4.35 14.85 -8.83
CA SER A 110 -3.29 15.21 -9.78
C SER A 110 -1.89 15.10 -9.18
N THR A 111 -1.75 15.39 -7.87
CA THR A 111 -0.47 15.21 -7.16
C THR A 111 -0.10 13.73 -7.04
N LEU A 112 -1.07 12.86 -6.76
CA LEU A 112 -0.86 11.42 -6.66
C LEU A 112 -0.53 10.80 -8.02
N ASP A 113 -1.23 11.23 -9.08
CA ASP A 113 -0.96 10.82 -10.46
C ASP A 113 0.45 11.26 -10.90
N GLY A 114 0.84 12.50 -10.62
CA GLY A 114 2.18 13.03 -10.94
C GLY A 114 3.30 12.36 -10.15
N ARG A 115 2.99 11.74 -9.00
CA ARG A 115 3.91 10.89 -8.24
C ARG A 115 3.80 9.40 -8.59
N HIS A 116 3.01 9.07 -9.61
CA HIS A 116 2.76 7.71 -10.08
C HIS A 116 2.28 6.77 -8.97
N ALA A 117 1.37 7.23 -8.10
CA ALA A 117 0.76 6.36 -7.09
C ALA A 117 0.15 5.12 -7.76
N GLU A 118 0.47 3.94 -7.22
CA GLU A 118 0.07 2.65 -7.78
C GLU A 118 -1.33 2.22 -7.33
N GLY A 119 -1.82 2.80 -6.24
CA GLY A 119 -3.13 2.51 -5.68
C GLY A 119 -3.64 3.66 -4.83
N LEU A 120 -4.96 3.80 -4.77
CA LEU A 120 -5.64 4.84 -4.00
C LEU A 120 -6.61 4.24 -2.99
N ILE A 121 -6.54 4.67 -1.74
CA ILE A 121 -7.58 4.47 -0.74
C ILE A 121 -8.34 5.79 -0.64
N TRP A 122 -9.62 5.81 -0.97
CA TRP A 122 -10.40 7.04 -1.11
C TRP A 122 -11.57 7.07 -0.12
N CYS A 123 -11.60 8.09 0.73
CA CYS A 123 -12.53 8.24 1.85
C CYS A 123 -13.28 9.58 1.77
N ASP A 124 -13.68 9.98 0.55
CA ASP A 124 -14.50 11.17 0.28
C ASP A 124 -15.46 10.89 -0.89
N ALA A 125 -16.65 10.41 -0.57
CA ALA A 125 -17.66 9.99 -1.54
C ALA A 125 -18.11 11.13 -2.47
N GLU A 126 -18.34 12.32 -1.91
CA GLU A 126 -18.84 13.49 -2.64
C GLU A 126 -17.85 14.01 -3.68
N ASN A 127 -16.55 13.83 -3.42
CA ASN A 127 -15.48 14.29 -4.29
C ASN A 127 -14.74 13.15 -4.99
N PHE A 128 -15.35 11.96 -5.09
CA PHE A 128 -14.77 10.86 -5.84
C PHE A 128 -14.64 11.23 -7.33
N PRO A 129 -13.47 11.01 -7.96
CA PRO A 129 -13.27 11.38 -9.36
C PRO A 129 -14.11 10.53 -10.30
N SER A 130 -14.63 11.15 -11.37
CA SER A 130 -15.40 10.45 -12.41
C SER A 130 -14.57 9.48 -13.25
N GLU A 131 -13.26 9.75 -13.35
CA GLU A 131 -12.31 8.92 -14.08
C GLU A 131 -11.09 8.62 -13.19
N LEU A 132 -10.70 7.35 -13.16
CA LEU A 132 -9.54 6.88 -12.43
C LEU A 132 -8.58 6.17 -13.37
N ARG A 133 -7.31 6.57 -13.31
CA ARG A 133 -6.19 5.87 -13.97
C ARG A 133 -5.55 4.85 -13.06
N THR A 134 -5.60 5.12 -11.76
CA THR A 134 -5.02 4.30 -10.70
C THR A 134 -6.13 3.51 -10.01
N PRO A 135 -5.93 2.20 -9.75
CA PRO A 135 -6.94 1.41 -9.07
C PRO A 135 -7.21 1.93 -7.65
N ALA A 136 -8.48 1.92 -7.25
CA ALA A 136 -8.92 2.50 -5.99
C ALA A 136 -9.72 1.53 -5.11
N VAL A 137 -9.61 1.71 -3.80
CA VAL A 137 -10.50 1.17 -2.77
C VAL A 137 -11.22 2.33 -2.10
N CYS A 138 -12.54 2.40 -2.27
CA CYS A 138 -13.41 3.37 -1.60
C CYS A 138 -13.75 2.88 -0.19
N LEU A 139 -13.76 3.79 0.79
CA LEU A 139 -14.20 3.50 2.15
C LEU A 139 -15.54 4.19 2.43
N GLY A 140 -16.55 3.41 2.80
CA GLY A 140 -17.87 3.91 3.19
C GLY A 140 -18.82 4.21 2.03
N PHE A 141 -18.42 3.97 0.78
CA PHE A 141 -19.27 4.16 -0.40
C PHE A 141 -18.83 3.25 -1.56
N THR A 142 -19.73 3.06 -2.52
CA THR A 142 -19.47 2.33 -3.77
C THR A 142 -19.27 3.33 -4.90
N ALA A 143 -18.38 3.00 -5.84
CA ALA A 143 -18.17 3.79 -7.05
C ALA A 143 -17.87 2.88 -8.26
N PRO A 144 -18.35 3.23 -9.46
CA PRO A 144 -18.07 2.44 -10.66
C PRO A 144 -16.56 2.29 -10.89
N GLY A 145 -16.13 1.06 -11.20
CA GLY A 145 -14.72 0.77 -11.50
C GLY A 145 -13.80 0.63 -10.28
N ALA A 146 -14.24 1.03 -9.08
CA ALA A 146 -13.47 0.90 -7.86
C ALA A 146 -13.83 -0.35 -7.05
N TYR A 147 -12.91 -0.76 -6.18
CA TYR A 147 -13.24 -1.63 -5.07
C TYR A 147 -13.86 -0.79 -3.95
N SER A 148 -14.65 -1.40 -3.08
CA SER A 148 -15.30 -0.70 -1.97
C SER A 148 -15.31 -1.55 -0.72
N VAL A 149 -15.08 -0.89 0.41
CA VAL A 149 -15.27 -1.42 1.75
C VAL A 149 -16.31 -0.55 2.43
N THR A 150 -17.51 -1.08 2.60
CA THR A 150 -18.64 -0.38 3.21
C THR A 150 -18.92 -0.95 4.58
N MET A 151 -19.43 -0.10 5.48
CA MET A 151 -19.90 -0.57 6.79
C MET A 151 -21.35 -1.01 6.66
N GLU A 152 -21.79 -1.90 7.53
CA GLU A 152 -23.18 -2.36 7.57
C GLU A 152 -24.15 -1.23 7.91
N ASN A 153 -23.83 -0.43 8.94
CA ASN A 153 -24.60 0.76 9.30
C ASN A 153 -23.88 2.03 8.84
N ALA A 154 -24.64 3.02 8.38
CA ALA A 154 -24.08 4.31 7.93
C ALA A 154 -23.38 5.10 9.06
N GLU A 155 -23.73 4.82 10.32
CA GLU A 155 -23.14 5.45 11.51
C GLU A 155 -21.86 4.76 12.00
N ASP A 156 -21.57 3.56 11.48
CA ASP A 156 -20.38 2.81 11.90
C ASP A 156 -19.10 3.52 11.45
N ALA A 157 -18.19 3.66 12.39
CA ALA A 157 -16.87 4.22 12.15
C ALA A 157 -15.88 3.13 11.71
N PRO A 158 -14.99 3.42 10.74
CA PRO A 158 -13.88 2.53 10.41
C PRO A 158 -13.01 2.21 11.64
N THR A 159 -12.64 0.94 11.83
CA THR A 159 -11.79 0.50 12.94
C THR A 159 -10.36 0.20 12.48
N PHE A 160 -9.53 -0.25 13.41
CA PHE A 160 -8.22 -0.82 13.10
C PHE A 160 -8.33 -2.00 12.11
N GLU A 161 -9.28 -2.91 12.34
CA GLU A 161 -9.54 -4.09 11.50
C GLU A 161 -9.99 -3.67 10.10
N THR A 162 -10.82 -2.63 9.99
CA THR A 162 -11.17 -2.01 8.70
C THR A 162 -9.92 -1.54 7.97
N GLY A 163 -9.01 -0.87 8.67
CA GLY A 163 -7.72 -0.42 8.13
C GLY A 163 -6.86 -1.58 7.63
N VAL A 164 -6.75 -2.66 8.41
CA VAL A 164 -6.02 -3.87 8.01
C VAL A 164 -6.63 -4.51 6.77
N LEU A 165 -7.96 -4.60 6.71
CA LEU A 165 -8.68 -5.15 5.56
C LEU A 165 -8.39 -4.33 4.29
N VAL A 166 -8.60 -3.03 4.35
CA VAL A 166 -8.38 -2.09 3.23
C VAL A 166 -6.93 -2.17 2.75
N GLY A 167 -5.96 -2.15 3.66
CA GLY A 167 -4.54 -2.26 3.32
C GLY A 167 -4.19 -3.60 2.64
N ARG A 168 -4.71 -4.73 3.14
CA ARG A 168 -4.52 -6.04 2.51
C ARG A 168 -5.17 -6.16 1.14
N MET A 169 -6.36 -5.57 0.96
CA MET A 169 -7.01 -5.50 -0.34
C MET A 169 -6.16 -4.70 -1.32
N MET A 170 -5.68 -3.52 -0.90
CA MET A 170 -4.83 -2.68 -1.72
C MET A 170 -3.57 -3.42 -2.18
N LEU A 171 -2.88 -4.11 -1.26
CA LEU A 171 -1.72 -4.94 -1.58
C LEU A 171 -2.02 -6.04 -2.60
N LYS A 172 -3.21 -6.65 -2.56
CA LYS A 172 -3.63 -7.63 -3.58
C LYS A 172 -3.89 -6.97 -4.93
N ILE A 173 -4.55 -5.81 -4.93
CA ILE A 173 -4.89 -5.05 -6.15
C ILE A 173 -3.63 -4.64 -6.90
N VAL A 174 -2.67 -4.00 -6.21
CA VAL A 174 -1.43 -3.53 -6.83
C VAL A 174 -0.52 -4.68 -7.26
N ALA A 175 -0.64 -5.85 -6.61
CA ALA A 175 0.03 -7.08 -7.02
C ALA A 175 -0.70 -7.85 -8.14
N GLY A 176 -1.82 -7.35 -8.66
CA GLY A 176 -2.64 -8.02 -9.69
C GLY A 176 -3.27 -9.34 -9.23
N LYS A 177 -3.42 -9.56 -7.91
CA LYS A 177 -3.98 -10.78 -7.33
C LYS A 177 -5.51 -10.73 -7.30
N PRO A 178 -6.19 -11.87 -7.48
CA PRO A 178 -7.65 -11.91 -7.43
C PRO A 178 -8.19 -11.55 -6.05
N LEU A 179 -9.33 -10.84 -6.05
CA LEU A 179 -10.13 -10.52 -4.87
C LEU A 179 -11.49 -11.24 -4.95
N PRO A 180 -12.12 -11.57 -3.80
CA PRO A 180 -13.41 -12.28 -3.77
C PRO A 180 -14.56 -11.48 -4.38
N GLY A 181 -14.43 -10.16 -4.50
CA GLY A 181 -15.40 -9.28 -5.15
C GLY A 181 -14.92 -7.82 -5.15
N ARG A 182 -15.68 -6.95 -5.83
CA ARG A 182 -15.43 -5.50 -5.83
C ARG A 182 -16.05 -4.76 -4.64
N GLU A 183 -17.02 -5.36 -3.96
CA GLU A 183 -17.65 -4.79 -2.77
C GLU A 183 -17.46 -5.77 -1.61
N ILE A 184 -17.00 -5.24 -0.47
CA ILE A 184 -16.88 -5.98 0.79
C ILE A 184 -17.62 -5.18 1.87
N ARG A 185 -18.56 -5.83 2.54
CA ARG A 185 -19.26 -5.25 3.70
C ARG A 185 -18.61 -5.71 4.99
N VAL A 186 -18.27 -4.77 5.86
CA VAL A 186 -17.74 -5.05 7.19
C VAL A 186 -18.91 -5.10 8.17
N MET A 187 -19.12 -6.27 8.76
CA MET A 187 -20.05 -6.47 9.86
C MET A 187 -19.31 -6.24 11.19
N ARG A 188 -19.94 -5.55 12.15
CA ARG A 188 -19.43 -5.54 13.52
C ARG A 188 -19.56 -6.96 14.09
N PRO A 189 -18.63 -7.40 14.96
CA PRO A 189 -18.95 -8.48 15.88
C PRO A 189 -20.17 -8.05 16.69
N LEU A 190 -21.20 -8.90 16.76
CA LEU A 190 -22.29 -8.73 17.74
C LEU A 190 -21.62 -8.50 19.09
N GLU A 191 -21.87 -7.34 19.70
CA GLU A 191 -21.52 -7.13 21.10
C GLU A 191 -22.16 -8.29 21.86
N GLN A 192 -21.33 -9.20 22.39
CA GLN A 192 -21.83 -10.12 23.40
C GLN A 192 -22.24 -9.22 24.56
N THR A 193 -23.55 -9.00 24.69
CA THR A 193 -24.17 -8.46 25.89
C THR A 193 -23.68 -9.32 27.04
N ALA A 194 -22.70 -8.78 27.77
CA ALA A 194 -22.34 -9.24 29.08
C ALA A 194 -23.42 -8.70 30.04
N ASP A 195 -24.48 -9.48 30.19
CA ASP A 195 -25.33 -9.47 31.38
C ASP A 195 -24.87 -10.59 32.34
#